data_AF-A0A1I3HW82-F1
#
_entry.id   AF-A0A1I3HW82-F1
#
_cell.length_a   1.000
_cell.length_b   1.000
_cell.length_c   1.000
_cell.angle_alpha   90.00
_cell.angle_beta   90.00
_cell.angle_gamma   90.00
#
_symmetry.space_group_name_H-M   'P 1'
#
loop_
_entity.id
_entity.type
_entity.pdbx_description
1 polymer ?
#
loop_
_entity_poly.entity_id
_entity_poly.type
_entity_poly.pdbx_seq_one_letter_code
_entity_poly.pdbx_strand_id
1 'polypeptide(L)'
;MKESVHIDIIPNNSGLQWNPHRTIVQRGKENEIRENYNNIVINGIPIIPGEIKIILYGSTRGTMFTKVREFNKIYTIKVKE
;
A
#
# COMPACT_ATOMS: atom_id res chain seq x y z
N MET A 1 4.68 -15.22 -2.41
CA MET A 1 4.74 -14.66 -1.05
C MET A 1 3.39 -13.97 -0.85
N LYS A 2 2.61 -14.34 0.18
CA LYS A 2 1.25 -13.81 0.39
C LYS A 2 1.33 -12.31 0.70
N GLU A 3 0.54 -11.48 0.04
CA GLU A 3 0.51 -10.03 0.29
C GLU A 3 0.28 -9.77 1.78
N SER A 4 1.17 -9.00 2.39
CA SER A 4 1.13 -8.73 3.82
C SER A 4 0.55 -7.34 4.14
N VAL A 5 0.16 -6.59 3.09
CA VAL A 5 -0.30 -5.22 3.14
C VAL A 5 -1.47 -5.06 2.17
N HIS A 6 -2.56 -4.48 2.65
CA HIS A 6 -3.75 -4.14 1.88
C HIS A 6 -4.10 -2.66 2.08
N ILE A 7 -4.58 -2.02 1.02
CA ILE A 7 -4.94 -0.60 1.02
C ILE A 7 -6.28 -0.41 0.33
N ASP A 8 -7.26 0.09 1.08
CA ASP A 8 -8.54 0.54 0.53
C ASP A 8 -8.56 2.06 0.47
N ILE A 9 -8.95 2.61 -0.69
CA ILE A 9 -9.14 4.04 -0.90
C ILE A 9 -10.64 4.26 -1.15
N ILE A 10 -11.28 5.02 -0.26
CA ILE A 10 -12.72 5.25 -0.26
C ILE A 10 -13.00 6.76 -0.35
N PRO A 11 -13.77 7.22 -1.35
CA PRO A 11 -14.32 6.42 -2.43
C PRO A 11 -13.27 6.10 -3.51
N ASN A 12 -13.53 5.05 -4.27
CA ASN A 12 -12.60 4.44 -5.22
C ASN A 12 -12.29 5.37 -6.41
N ASN A 13 -13.21 6.29 -6.71
CA ASN A 13 -13.09 7.33 -7.72
C ASN A 13 -12.53 8.65 -7.15
N SER A 14 -11.82 8.60 -6.02
CA SER A 14 -11.21 9.79 -5.40
C SER A 14 -10.10 10.43 -6.24
N GLY A 15 -9.58 9.74 -7.26
CA GLY A 15 -8.41 10.19 -8.04
C GLY A 15 -7.07 9.78 -7.41
N LEU A 16 -7.10 9.17 -6.22
CA LEU A 16 -5.93 8.59 -5.59
C LEU A 16 -5.76 7.12 -5.99
N GLN A 17 -4.51 6.69 -6.12
CA GLN A 17 -4.14 5.34 -6.52
C GLN A 17 -2.94 4.87 -5.72
N TRP A 18 -2.86 3.55 -5.55
CA TRP A 18 -1.73 2.87 -4.94
C TRP A 18 -1.40 1.62 -5.74
N ASN A 19 -0.11 1.39 -5.93
CA ASN A 19 0.44 0.13 -6.42
C ASN A 19 1.76 -0.13 -5.69
N PRO A 20 2.11 -1.40 -5.42
CA PRO A 20 3.41 -1.73 -4.84
C PRO A 20 4.53 -1.34 -5.81
N HIS A 21 5.66 -0.87 -5.27
CA HIS A 21 6.79 -0.52 -6.12
C HIS A 21 7.42 -1.80 -6.71
N ARG A 22 7.59 -1.84 -8.03
CA ARG A 22 8.18 -2.99 -8.73
C ARG A 22 9.66 -2.77 -9.00
N THR A 23 10.48 -3.72 -8.60
CA THR A 23 11.92 -3.71 -8.86
C THR A 23 12.31 -5.00 -9.58
N ILE A 24 13.16 -4.88 -10.60
CA ILE A 24 13.74 -6.05 -11.28
C ILE A 24 14.98 -6.45 -10.49
N VAL A 25 15.01 -7.70 -10.04
CA VAL A 25 16.16 -8.30 -9.38
C VAL A 25 16.67 -9.49 -10.17
N GLN A 26 17.99 -9.58 -10.32
CA GLN A 26 18.62 -10.68 -11.02
C GLN A 26 18.82 -11.85 -10.04
N ARG A 27 18.33 -13.03 -10.40
CA ARG A 27 18.50 -14.26 -9.63
C ARG A 27 19.16 -15.31 -10.51
N GLY A 28 20.48 -15.41 -10.43
CA GLY A 28 21.26 -16.24 -11.34
C GLY A 28 21.24 -15.65 -12.76
N LYS A 29 20.74 -16.41 -13.74
CA LYS A 29 20.62 -15.96 -15.14
C LYS A 29 19.26 -15.35 -15.49
N GLU A 30 18.31 -15.34 -14.55
CA GLU A 30 16.94 -14.88 -14.77
C GLU A 30 16.65 -13.55 -14.08
N ASN A 31 15.77 -12.76 -14.67
CA ASN A 31 15.24 -11.54 -14.07
C ASN A 31 13.89 -11.86 -13.42
N GLU A 32 13.75 -11.53 -12.13
CA GLU A 32 12.51 -11.68 -11.37
C GLU A 32 11.96 -10.28 -11.05
N ILE A 33 10.67 -10.06 -11.29
CA ILE A 33 9.97 -8.85 -10.81
C ILE A 33 9.62 -9.08 -9.35
N ARG A 34 10.11 -8.23 -8.46
CA ARG A 34 9.70 -8.19 -7.06
C ARG A 34 8.89 -6.95 -6.77
N GLU A 35 7.78 -7.17 -6.09
CA GLU A 35 6.91 -6.12 -5.58
C GLU A 35 7.33 -5.79 -4.14
N ASN A 36 7.57 -4.51 -3.87
CA ASN A 36 7.94 -3.99 -2.56
C ASN A 36 6.72 -3.37 -1.89
N TYR A 37 6.22 -4.04 -0.86
CA TYR A 37 5.08 -3.62 -0.05
C TYR A 37 5.49 -2.85 1.22
N ASN A 38 6.79 -2.67 1.47
CA ASN A 38 7.29 -1.98 2.67
C ASN A 38 7.33 -0.46 2.50
N ASN A 39 7.36 0.03 1.25
CA ASN A 39 7.27 1.45 0.94
C ASN A 39 5.91 1.73 0.29
N ILE A 40 5.05 2.43 1.03
CA ILE A 40 3.68 2.73 0.61
C ILE A 40 3.64 4.18 0.14
N VAL A 41 3.40 4.36 -1.16
CA VAL A 41 3.24 5.67 -1.79
C VAL A 41 1.88 5.72 -2.46
N ILE A 42 0.99 6.57 -1.96
CA ILE A 42 -0.33 6.82 -2.52
C ILE A 42 -0.25 8.13 -3.30
N ASN A 43 -0.53 8.06 -4.59
CA ASN A 43 -0.36 9.17 -5.53
C ASN A 43 -1.67 9.52 -6.21
N GLY A 44 -1.72 10.72 -6.80
CA GLY A 44 -2.88 11.20 -7.56
C GLY A 44 -3.31 12.58 -7.10
N ILE A 45 -4.28 13.15 -7.83
CA ILE A 45 -4.90 14.43 -7.49
C ILE A 45 -6.32 14.11 -7.05
N PRO A 46 -6.75 14.52 -5.85
CA PRO A 46 -8.14 14.37 -5.46
C PRO A 46 -9.07 15.08 -6.44
N ILE A 47 -10.02 14.34 -7.05
CA ILE A 47 -10.94 14.88 -8.06
C ILE A 47 -12.36 15.10 -7.55
N ILE A 48 -12.63 14.70 -6.31
CA ILE A 48 -13.91 14.90 -5.63
C ILE A 48 -13.69 15.71 -4.35
N PRO A 49 -14.57 16.69 -4.04
CA PRO A 49 -14.57 17.35 -2.75
C PRO A 49 -15.11 16.40 -1.67
N GLY A 50 -14.73 16.66 -0.40
CA GLY A 50 -15.18 15.89 0.75
C GLY A 50 -14.07 15.07 1.41
N GLU A 51 -14.46 14.01 2.12
CA GLU A 51 -13.54 13.15 2.87
C GLU A 51 -13.16 11.90 2.08
N ILE A 52 -11.85 11.71 1.89
CA ILE A 52 -11.27 10.48 1.33
C ILE A 52 -10.63 9.70 2.47
N LYS A 53 -11.04 8.45 2.66
CA LYS A 53 -10.48 7.53 3.65
C LYS A 53 -9.51 6.58 2.98
N ILE A 54 -8.34 6.44 3.58
CA ILE A 54 -7.32 5.47 3.21
C ILE A 54 -7.19 4.50 4.37
N ILE A 55 -7.52 3.24 4.15
CA ILE A 55 -7.45 2.17 5.16
C ILE A 55 -6.28 1.27 4.80
N LEU A 56 -5.23 1.31 5.62
CA LEU A 56 -4.00 0.53 5.48
C LEU A 56 -3.99 -0.57 6.55
N TYR A 57 -4.07 -1.82 6.13
CA TYR A 57 -4.10 -2.95 7.05
C TYR A 57 -3.26 -4.12 6.57
N GLY A 58 -2.91 -5.02 7.49
CA GLY A 58 -2.10 -6.17 7.17
C GLY A 58 -1.33 -6.69 8.36
N SER A 59 -0.24 -7.40 8.07
CA SER A 59 0.60 -8.00 9.10
C SER A 59 2.07 -7.91 8.74
N THR A 60 2.92 -7.82 9.75
CA THR A 60 4.38 -7.85 9.60
C THR A 60 4.90 -9.17 10.17
N ARG A 61 5.79 -9.81 9.40
CA ARG A 61 6.48 -11.05 9.81
C ARG A 61 7.96 -10.91 9.49
N GLY A 62 8.76 -10.60 10.51
CA GLY A 62 10.22 -10.53 10.39
C GLY A 62 10.85 -11.90 10.67
N THR A 63 12.01 -12.18 10.07
CA THR A 63 12.79 -13.38 10.38
C THR A 63 13.32 -13.39 11.83
N MET A 64 13.45 -12.20 12.44
CA MET A 64 13.88 -11.98 13.82
C MET A 64 12.72 -11.96 14.84
N PHE A 65 11.46 -11.91 14.39
CA PHE A 65 10.29 -11.83 15.28
C PHE A 65 9.46 -13.10 15.16
N THR A 66 9.35 -13.86 16.25
CA THR A 66 8.54 -15.09 16.31
C THR A 66 7.03 -14.82 16.32
N LYS A 67 6.61 -13.57 16.52
CA LYS A 67 5.20 -13.15 16.54
C LYS A 67 4.86 -12.30 15.32
N VAL A 68 3.77 -12.67 14.65
CA VAL A 68 3.13 -11.83 13.63
C VAL A 68 2.51 -10.63 14.32
N ARG A 69 2.77 -9.42 13.81
CA ARG A 69 2.14 -8.21 14.32
C ARG A 69 1.23 -7.62 13.26
N GLU A 70 -0.06 -7.61 13.56
CA GLU A 70 -1.08 -7.00 12.72
C GLU A 70 -1.07 -5.47 12.88
N PHE A 71 -1.50 -4.77 11.84
CA PHE A 71 -1.74 -3.34 11.86
C PHE A 71 -3.02 -3.01 11.10
N ASN A 72 -3.70 -1.96 11.55
CA ASN A 72 -4.80 -1.31 10.87
C ASN A 72 -4.70 0.19 11.15
N LYS A 73 -4.52 0.99 10.10
CA LYS A 73 -4.32 2.44 10.15
C LYS A 73 -5.31 3.08 9.20
N ILE A 74 -6.01 4.09 9.69
CA ILE A 74 -6.98 4.86 8.90
C ILE A 74 -6.45 6.28 8.79
N TYR A 75 -6.33 6.77 7.56
CA TYR A 75 -6.00 8.16 7.24
C TYR A 75 -7.20 8.82 6.59
N THR A 76 -7.37 10.11 6.83
CA THR A 76 -8.45 10.90 6.24
C THR A 76 -7.88 12.15 5.59
N ILE A 77 -8.15 12.32 4.31
CA ILE A 77 -7.83 13.53 3.55
C ILE A 77 -9.14 14.32 3.41
N LYS A 78 -9.10 15.60 3.77
CA LYS A 78 -10.23 16.51 3.59
C LYS A 78 -9.93 17.44 2.42
N VAL A 79 -10.70 17.29 1.35
CA VAL A 79 -10.59 18.10 0.14
C VAL A 79 -11.66 19.18 0.23
N LYS A 80 -11.22 20.43 0.25
CA LYS A 80 -12.12 21.59 0.19
C LYS A 80 -12.58 21.79 -1.25
N GLU A 81 -13.77 22.34 -1.40
CA GLU A 81 -14.23 22.93 -2.67
C GLU A 81 -13.36 24.12 -3.08
#